data_AF-A0AAJ4ZBE2-F1
#
_entry.id   AF-A0AAJ4ZBE2-F1
#
_cell.length_a   1.000
_cell.length_b   1.000
_cell.length_c   1.000
_cell.angle_alpha   90.00
_cell.angle_beta   90.00
_cell.angle_gamma   90.00
#
_symmetry.space_group_name_H-M   'P 1'
#
loop_
_entity.id
_entity.type
_entity.pdbx_description
1 polymer ?
#
loop_
_entity_poly.entity_id
_entity_poly.type
_entity_poly.pdbx_seq_one_letter_code
_entity_poly.pdbx_strand_id
1 'polypeptide(L)'
;MPVVVPAYTNAMQIVRHTDLLAVIPHSCLGNSFTPDYAKTNELQTFELPLPVPALHVSAIWHPRLDKYPAHAWLRAEVLAVCQATYPPVTHDQ
;
A
#
# COMPACT_ATOMS: atom_id res chain seq x y z
N MET A 1 -11.55 16.86 16.92
CA MET A 1 -12.69 16.32 16.16
C MET A 1 -12.15 15.38 15.09
N PRO A 2 -12.63 14.13 14.95
CA PRO A 2 -12.16 13.24 13.90
C PRO A 2 -12.58 13.74 12.51
N VAL A 3 -11.70 13.57 11.52
CA VAL A 3 -11.98 13.88 10.11
C VAL A 3 -12.07 12.56 9.35
N VAL A 4 -13.15 12.39 8.57
CA VAL A 4 -13.37 11.21 7.73
C VAL A 4 -13.18 11.60 6.28
N VAL A 5 -12.38 10.83 5.55
CA VAL A 5 -12.02 11.08 4.15
C VAL A 5 -12.19 9.83 3.30
N PRO A 6 -12.42 9.96 1.97
CA PRO A 6 -12.69 8.80 1.12
C PRO A 6 -11.44 8.02 0.68
N ALA A 7 -10.23 8.57 0.83
CA ALA A 7 -8.99 7.89 0.45
C ALA A 7 -7.79 8.29 1.32
N TYR A 8 -6.77 7.42 1.37
CA TYR A 8 -5.54 7.65 2.14
C TYR A 8 -4.75 8.86 1.64
N THR A 9 -4.75 9.12 0.33
CA THR A 9 -4.10 10.31 -0.24
C THR A 9 -4.73 11.60 0.27
N ASN A 10 -6.04 11.64 0.49
CA ASN A 10 -6.70 12.80 1.14
C ASN A 10 -6.20 12.98 2.58
N ALA A 11 -6.09 11.89 3.36
CA ALA A 11 -5.59 11.95 4.73
C ALA A 11 -4.14 12.49 4.76
N MET A 12 -3.30 12.01 3.85
CA MET A 12 -1.91 12.47 3.69
C MET A 12 -1.81 13.97 3.41
N GLN A 13 -2.63 14.49 2.49
CA GLN A 13 -2.64 15.92 2.17
C GLN A 13 -3.09 16.78 3.35
N ILE A 14 -4.05 16.30 4.16
CA ILE A 14 -4.50 17.03 5.36
C ILE A 14 -3.41 17.04 6.42
N VAL A 15 -2.82 15.88 6.72
CA VAL A 15 -1.77 15.74 7.75
C VAL A 15 -0.54 16.59 7.42
N ARG A 16 -0.16 16.72 6.15
CA ARG A 16 0.97 17.59 5.73
C ARG A 16 0.79 19.05 6.16
N HIS A 17 -0.44 19.54 6.29
CA HIS A 17 -0.74 20.95 6.54
C HIS A 17 -1.39 21.21 7.91
N THR A 18 -1.41 20.22 8.80
CA THR A 18 -2.08 20.30 10.10
C THR A 18 -1.33 19.51 11.16
N ASP A 19 -1.66 19.71 12.43
CA ASP A 19 -1.14 18.90 13.55
C ASP A 19 -1.93 17.59 13.75
N LEU A 20 -2.63 17.12 12.71
CA LEU A 20 -3.38 15.86 12.75
C LEU A 20 -2.46 14.68 12.45
N LEU A 21 -2.86 13.50 12.91
CA LEU A 21 -2.23 12.22 12.57
C LEU A 21 -3.21 11.36 11.77
N ALA A 22 -2.67 10.53 10.87
CA ALA A 22 -3.43 9.55 10.12
C ALA A 22 -2.77 8.16 10.21
N VAL A 23 -3.60 7.13 10.32
CA VAL A 23 -3.17 5.74 10.20
C VAL A 23 -3.45 5.29 8.76
N ILE A 24 -2.40 4.96 8.02
CA ILE A 24 -2.49 4.53 6.62
C ILE A 24 -1.61 3.29 6.39
N PRO A 25 -1.89 2.47 5.36
CA PRO A 25 -1.01 1.37 4.99
C PRO A 25 0.40 1.86 4.63
N HIS A 26 1.43 1.13 5.03
CA HIS A 26 2.83 1.48 4.72
C HIS A 26 3.09 1.58 3.21
N SER A 27 2.36 0.80 2.40
CA SER A 27 2.43 0.83 0.94
C SER A 27 2.04 2.18 0.32
N CYS A 28 1.35 3.07 1.05
CA CYS A 28 1.03 4.43 0.62
C CYS A 28 2.21 5.41 0.79
N LEU A 29 3.22 5.05 1.57
CA LEU A 29 4.36 5.92 1.89
C LEU A 29 5.51 5.79 0.88
N GLY A 30 5.46 4.79 0.02
CA GLY A 30 6.49 4.50 -0.96
C GLY A 30 6.54 3.02 -1.29
N ASN A 31 7.40 2.70 -2.26
CA ASN A 31 7.67 1.33 -2.68
C ASN A 31 9.04 1.27 -3.38
N SER A 32 9.46 0.10 -3.86
CA SER A 32 10.76 -0.07 -4.50
C SER A 32 11.00 0.82 -5.74
N PHE A 33 9.95 1.27 -6.43
CA PHE A 33 10.05 2.20 -7.57
C PHE A 33 9.97 3.68 -7.17
N THR A 34 9.35 3.98 -6.03
CA THR A 34 9.21 5.33 -5.48
C THR A 34 9.56 5.33 -3.99
N PRO A 35 10.84 5.12 -3.62
CA PRO A 35 11.24 4.93 -2.21
C PRO A 35 11.09 6.20 -1.37
N ASP A 36 11.24 7.38 -1.99
CA ASP A 36 11.19 8.67 -1.30
C ASP A 36 9.79 9.32 -1.26
N TYR A 37 8.71 8.58 -1.59
CA TYR A 37 7.37 9.17 -1.76
C TYR A 37 6.85 9.90 -0.51
N ALA A 38 7.03 9.35 0.69
CA ALA A 38 6.66 10.03 1.93
C ALA A 38 7.45 11.33 2.12
N LYS A 39 8.77 11.29 1.88
CA LYS A 39 9.66 12.45 2.02
C LYS A 39 9.34 13.54 1.00
N THR A 40 9.07 13.17 -0.25
CA THR A 40 8.68 14.13 -1.30
C THR A 40 7.33 14.78 -1.05
N ASN A 41 6.48 14.13 -0.23
CA ASN A 41 5.21 14.68 0.25
C ASN A 41 5.31 15.30 1.65
N GLU A 42 6.52 15.54 2.17
CA GLU A 42 6.77 16.16 3.49
C GLU A 42 6.09 15.43 4.66
N LEU A 43 5.97 14.10 4.56
CA LEU A 43 5.37 13.27 5.61
C LEU A 43 6.45 12.65 6.49
N GLN A 44 6.14 12.61 7.79
CA GLN A 44 6.89 11.85 8.79
C GLN A 44 6.08 10.64 9.22
N THR A 45 6.77 9.54 9.53
CA THR A 45 6.16 8.26 9.84
C THR A 45 6.66 7.78 11.19
N PHE A 46 5.79 7.12 11.95
CA PHE A 46 6.06 6.64 13.29
C PHE A 46 5.53 5.21 13.41
N GLU A 47 6.20 4.39 14.22
CA GLU A 47 5.69 3.08 14.57
C GLU A 47 4.37 3.19 15.33
N LEU A 48 3.44 2.31 15.01
CA LEU A 48 2.16 2.29 15.70
C LEU A 48 2.36 1.84 17.15
N PRO A 49 1.71 2.48 18.13
CA PRO A 49 1.90 2.18 19.55
C PRO A 49 1.22 0.87 19.99
N LEU A 50 0.67 0.11 19.03
CA LEU A 50 -0.06 -1.12 19.25
C LEU A 50 0.19 -2.10 18.10
N PRO A 51 0.19 -3.41 18.35
CA PRO A 51 0.36 -4.41 17.31
C PRO A 51 -0.85 -4.39 16.36
N VAL A 52 -0.60 -4.24 15.06
CA VAL A 52 -1.64 -4.28 14.03
C VAL A 52 -1.41 -5.51 13.15
N PRO A 53 -2.47 -6.30 12.84
CA PRO A 53 -2.36 -7.40 11.91
C PRO A 53 -1.87 -6.95 10.53
N ALA A 54 -1.09 -7.79 9.86
CA ALA A 54 -0.63 -7.51 8.51
C ALA A 54 -1.82 -7.39 7.53
N LEU A 55 -1.70 -6.46 6.58
CA LEU A 55 -2.67 -6.32 5.51
C LEU A 55 -2.42 -7.37 4.43
N HIS A 56 -3.38 -8.28 4.22
CA HIS A 56 -3.31 -9.27 3.15
C HIS A 56 -3.98 -8.74 1.87
N VAL A 57 -3.20 -8.66 0.79
CA VAL A 57 -3.71 -8.31 -0.55
C VAL A 57 -3.87 -9.59 -1.36
N SER A 58 -5.05 -9.82 -1.91
CA SER A 58 -5.36 -10.99 -2.72
C SER A 58 -5.98 -10.58 -4.04
N ALA A 59 -5.53 -11.20 -5.14
CA ALA A 59 -6.18 -11.08 -6.43
C ALA A 59 -7.31 -12.10 -6.52
N ILE A 60 -8.52 -11.64 -6.86
CA ILE A 60 -9.73 -12.47 -6.95
C ILE A 60 -10.30 -12.35 -8.35
N TRP A 61 -10.69 -13.47 -8.93
CA TRP A 61 -11.35 -13.53 -10.23
C TRP A 61 -12.35 -14.67 -10.28
N HIS A 62 -13.26 -14.61 -11.25
CA HIS A 62 -14.22 -15.68 -11.47
C HIS A 62 -13.56 -16.87 -12.21
N PRO A 63 -13.77 -18.13 -11.79
CA PRO A 63 -13.12 -19.32 -12.40
C PRO A 63 -13.33 -19.46 -13.92
N ARG A 64 -14.46 -18.93 -14.43
CA ARG A 64 -14.73 -18.82 -15.88
C ARG A 64 -13.57 -18.15 -16.65
N LEU A 65 -12.81 -17.27 -16.02
CA LEU A 65 -11.71 -16.55 -16.64
C LEU A 65 -10.41 -17.36 -16.72
N ASP A 66 -10.32 -18.53 -16.09
CA ASP A 66 -9.08 -19.34 -16.07
C ASP A 66 -8.70 -19.87 -17.45
N LYS A 67 -9.68 -20.08 -18.33
CA LYS A 67 -9.46 -20.61 -19.68
C LYS A 67 -8.94 -19.58 -20.68
N TYR A 68 -8.82 -18.30 -20.30
CA TYR A 68 -8.44 -17.23 -21.21
C TYR A 68 -6.96 -16.87 -21.06
N PRO A 69 -6.11 -17.11 -22.08
CA PRO A 69 -4.67 -16.85 -21.99
C PRO A 69 -4.33 -15.40 -21.66
N ALA A 70 -5.09 -14.43 -22.19
CA ALA A 70 -4.90 -13.01 -21.87
C ALA A 70 -5.09 -12.70 -20.38
N HIS A 71 -6.06 -13.33 -19.72
CA HIS A 71 -6.27 -13.19 -18.28
C HIS A 71 -5.18 -13.91 -17.47
N ALA A 72 -4.68 -15.06 -17.94
CA ALA A 72 -3.55 -15.74 -17.30
C ALA A 72 -2.28 -14.88 -17.36
N TRP A 73 -1.96 -14.32 -18.52
CA TRP A 73 -0.83 -13.40 -18.70
C TRP A 73 -0.97 -12.17 -17.81
N LEU A 74 -2.11 -11.47 -17.84
CA LEU A 74 -2.30 -10.25 -17.04
C LEU A 74 -2.14 -10.53 -15.54
N ARG A 75 -2.69 -11.64 -15.04
CA ARG A 75 -2.52 -12.03 -13.63
C ARG A 75 -1.06 -12.28 -13.28
N ALA A 76 -0.32 -12.94 -14.15
CA ALA A 76 1.11 -13.18 -13.94
C ALA A 76 1.90 -11.87 -13.91
N GLU A 77 1.65 -10.96 -14.85
CA GLU A 77 2.30 -9.64 -14.89
C GLU A 77 1.97 -8.79 -13.65
N VAL A 78 0.69 -8.69 -13.28
CA VAL A 78 0.27 -7.95 -12.08
C VAL A 78 0.95 -8.52 -10.84
N LEU A 79 1.00 -9.85 -10.71
CA LEU A 79 1.65 -10.49 -9.57
C LEU A 79 3.16 -10.19 -9.55
N ALA A 80 3.83 -10.29 -10.70
CA ALA A 80 5.26 -10.00 -10.82
C ALA A 80 5.57 -8.53 -10.44
N VAL A 81 4.76 -7.57 -10.93
CA VAL A 81 4.90 -6.16 -10.57
C VAL A 81 4.67 -5.95 -9.07
N CYS A 82 3.62 -6.54 -8.49
CA CYS A 82 3.37 -6.41 -7.06
C CYS A 82 4.53 -6.95 -6.21
N GLN A 83 5.10 -8.10 -6.58
CA GLN A 83 6.26 -8.69 -5.89
C GLN A 83 7.52 -7.84 -6.02
N ALA A 84 7.78 -7.26 -7.19
CA ALA A 84 8.91 -6.37 -7.40
C ALA A 84 8.74 -5.02 -6.68
N THR A 85 7.49 -4.55 -6.54
CA THR A 85 7.14 -3.27 -5.90
C THR A 85 7.21 -3.37 -4.37
N TYR A 86 6.74 -4.48 -3.83
CA TYR A 86 6.66 -4.77 -2.40
C TYR A 86 7.32 -6.12 -2.12
N PRO A 87 8.66 -6.18 -2.10
CA PRO A 87 9.35 -7.41 -1.78
C PRO A 87 8.93 -7.89 -0.38
N PRO A 88 8.78 -9.21 -0.18
CA PRO A 88 8.43 -9.75 1.13
C PRO A 88 9.45 -9.24 2.15
N VAL A 89 8.94 -8.73 3.28
CA VAL A 89 9.80 -8.32 4.39
C VAL A 89 10.51 -9.57 4.90
N THR A 90 11.79 -9.69 4.58
CA THR A 90 12.66 -10.70 5.21
C THR A 90 12.81 -10.29 6.67
N HIS A 91 12.02 -10.89 7.54
CA HIS A 91 12.30 -10.85 8.98
C HIS A 91 13.58 -11.67 9.19
N ASP A 92 14.74 -11.03 9.08
CA ASP A 92 15.95 -11.56 9.70
C ASP A 92 15.73 -11.47 11.23
N GLN A 93 15.96 -12.60 11.92
CA GLN A 93 15.61 -12.80 13.33
C GLN A 93 16.40 -11.89 14.28
#